data_AF-A0A6M4PTR7-F1
#
_entry.id   AF-A0A6M4PTR7-F1
#
_cell.length_a   1.000
_cell.length_b   1.000
_cell.length_c   1.000
_cell.angle_alpha   90.00
_cell.angle_beta   90.00
_cell.angle_gamma   90.00
#
_symmetry.space_group_name_H-M   'P 1'
#
loop_
_entity.id
_entity.type
_entity.pdbx_description
1 polymer ?
#
loop_
_entity_poly.entity_id
_entity_poly.type
_entity_poly.pdbx_seq_one_letter_code
_entity_poly.pdbx_strand_id
1 'polypeptide(L)'
;MGPPPAYPGTAPAPQGPPPAHPATAFTPPAYPAAPPAPPGPPSAHPAVIAPPHPGGPPAYPATHPPARPAPGPAHPGLPAQPPQYPGPGVAGEGASPPPDDLDYRHRGARVHVSEYQRGVDATAIGRLAVQVPGALVSLGLVCSVALGFFGTVVGTSVVLAWVASGLLVFHRPTERAFARYVLKLRPPTAQERARLEPVWNEVTARAGIEPGTYELMVENSDELNAAAVAGHVVGVTTYSLTQVPSSNLAAVLAHELGHHTGGHAWAGLLGYWYSLPGRIAWAVTRILAGLAIAVTGFFSVAATGALILIMALMTVGVFLFAWYIAVPLVLAPYLLAYAGRRGELRADQQAAELGFARQLAEVLYHFQVQEEAAKAALAAQGRQLKEPGLLGRLLSSHPDRSTRITALQPYLGLHR
;
A
#
# COMPACT_ATOMS: atom_id res chain seq x y z
N MET A 1 3.84 22.96 50.83
CA MET A 1 4.32 23.90 49.81
C MET A 1 5.82 23.73 49.69
N GLY A 2 6.28 23.04 48.64
CA GLY A 2 7.70 22.91 48.32
C GLY A 2 8.02 23.79 47.10
N PRO A 3 9.25 24.32 46.97
CA PRO A 3 9.63 25.14 45.83
C PRO A 3 9.71 24.31 44.53
N PRO A 4 9.40 24.90 43.37
CA PRO A 4 9.53 24.22 42.08
C PRO A 4 11.00 24.04 41.67
N PRO A 5 11.34 23.01 40.86
CA PRO A 5 12.70 22.78 40.39
C PRO A 5 13.14 23.82 39.34
N ALA A 6 14.42 24.18 39.39
CA ALA A 6 15.06 25.14 38.49
C ALA A 6 15.32 24.54 37.09
N TYR A 7 15.03 25.32 36.05
CA TYR A 7 15.39 25.02 34.66
C TYR A 7 16.91 25.15 34.43
N PRO A 8 17.54 24.30 33.59
CA PRO A 8 18.92 24.50 33.18
C PRO A 8 19.03 25.73 32.26
N GLY A 9 19.92 26.65 32.62
CA GLY A 9 20.20 27.89 31.91
C GLY A 9 20.79 27.67 30.51
N THR A 10 20.52 28.65 29.66
CA THR A 10 21.08 28.85 28.32
C THR A 10 22.60 28.86 28.33
N ALA A 11 23.21 28.06 27.44
CA ALA A 11 24.64 28.12 27.17
C ALA A 11 25.01 29.47 26.50
N PRO A 12 26.16 30.07 26.81
CA PRO A 12 26.60 31.32 26.19
C PRO A 12 26.97 31.10 24.72
N ALA A 13 26.57 32.03 23.86
CA ALA A 13 26.92 32.06 22.44
C ALA A 13 28.44 32.26 22.25
N PRO A 14 29.10 31.53 21.34
CA PRO A 14 30.51 31.77 21.03
C PRO A 14 30.67 33.10 20.30
N GLN A 15 31.39 34.04 20.94
CA GLN A 15 31.91 35.24 20.30
C GLN A 15 33.14 34.86 19.47
N GLY A 16 32.95 34.66 18.17
CA GLY A 16 34.03 34.53 17.19
C GLY A 16 33.64 35.26 15.91
N PRO A 17 34.60 35.87 15.19
CA PRO A 17 34.31 36.49 13.90
C PRO A 17 33.86 35.41 12.90
N PRO A 18 32.91 35.73 12.00
CA PRO A 18 32.43 34.78 11.01
C PRO A 18 33.56 34.34 10.07
N PRO A 19 33.59 33.07 9.63
CA PRO A 19 34.57 32.60 8.66
C PRO A 19 34.38 33.31 7.32
N ALA A 20 35.47 33.88 6.79
CA ALA A 20 35.52 34.48 5.47
C ALA A 20 35.49 33.39 4.40
N HIS A 21 34.39 33.28 3.67
CA HIS A 21 34.31 32.47 2.45
C HIS A 21 34.87 33.29 1.27
N PRO A 22 35.71 32.70 0.40
CA PRO A 22 36.17 33.39 -0.80
C PRO A 22 34.99 33.65 -1.74
N ALA A 23 34.79 34.92 -2.11
CA ALA A 23 33.81 35.34 -3.10
C ALA A 23 34.27 34.94 -4.51
N THR A 24 33.96 33.71 -4.92
CA THR A 24 33.96 33.36 -6.35
C THR A 24 32.65 33.83 -6.96
N ALA A 25 32.73 34.88 -7.79
CA ALA A 25 31.62 35.33 -8.61
C ALA A 25 31.16 34.20 -9.55
N PHE A 26 29.92 33.73 -9.36
CA PHE A 26 29.30 32.78 -10.27
C PHE A 26 28.70 33.56 -11.45
N THR A 27 29.36 33.55 -12.59
CA THR A 27 28.78 34.00 -13.87
C THR A 27 27.86 32.91 -14.42
N PRO A 28 26.56 33.15 -14.64
CA PRO A 28 25.69 32.17 -15.28
C PRO A 28 26.07 31.96 -16.76
N PRO A 29 25.92 30.74 -17.31
CA PRO A 29 26.16 30.50 -18.72
C PRO A 29 25.09 31.19 -19.59
N ALA A 30 25.52 31.80 -20.69
CA ALA A 30 24.64 32.39 -21.70
C ALA A 30 23.95 31.29 -22.51
N TYR A 31 22.62 31.23 -22.47
CA TYR A 31 21.83 30.39 -23.35
C TYR A 31 21.70 31.03 -24.73
N PRO A 32 21.81 30.28 -25.85
CA PRO A 32 21.48 30.79 -27.16
C PRO A 32 19.97 31.04 -27.29
N ALA A 33 19.61 32.18 -27.87
CA ALA A 33 18.22 32.56 -28.14
C ALA A 33 17.54 31.55 -29.08
N ALA A 34 16.29 31.19 -28.78
CA ALA A 34 15.47 30.32 -29.62
C ALA A 34 15.11 31.03 -30.95
N PRO A 35 15.14 30.32 -32.10
CA PRO A 35 14.69 30.87 -33.37
C PRO A 35 13.16 31.09 -33.40
N PRO A 36 12.66 32.06 -34.19
CA PRO A 36 11.23 32.37 -34.26
C PRO A 36 10.42 31.23 -34.91
N ALA A 37 9.19 31.07 -34.43
CA ALA A 37 8.26 30.03 -34.89
C ALA A 37 7.78 30.26 -36.35
N PRO A 38 7.61 29.18 -37.15
CA PRO A 38 7.04 29.28 -38.49
C PRO A 38 5.52 29.56 -38.46
N PRO A 39 4.96 30.22 -39.49
CA PRO A 39 3.55 30.58 -39.55
C PRO A 39 2.66 29.34 -39.69
N GLY A 40 1.53 29.35 -38.97
CA GLY A 40 0.53 28.27 -38.97
C GLY A 40 -0.22 28.15 -40.31
N PRO A 41 -0.77 26.96 -40.63
CA PRO A 41 -1.50 26.73 -41.87
C PRO A 41 -2.90 27.39 -41.86
N PRO A 42 -3.43 27.79 -43.03
CA PRO A 42 -4.71 28.47 -43.14
C PRO A 42 -5.91 27.54 -42.90
N SER A 43 -6.90 28.08 -42.18
CA SER A 43 -8.20 27.48 -41.91
C SER A 43 -9.01 27.33 -43.21
N ALA A 44 -9.32 26.10 -43.61
CA ALA A 44 -10.30 25.82 -44.65
C ALA A 44 -11.36 24.86 -44.08
N HIS A 45 -12.55 25.39 -43.81
CA HIS A 45 -13.75 24.59 -43.59
C HIS A 45 -14.36 24.23 -44.95
N PRO A 46 -14.63 22.94 -45.24
CA PRO A 46 -15.66 22.58 -46.20
C PRO A 46 -16.96 22.31 -45.43
N ALA A 47 -18.01 23.04 -45.81
CA ALA A 47 -19.39 22.71 -45.47
C ALA A 47 -19.74 21.35 -46.07
N VAL A 48 -20.13 20.39 -45.23
CA VAL A 48 -20.68 19.10 -45.67
C VAL A 48 -22.15 19.05 -45.30
N ILE A 49 -22.96 18.90 -46.35
CA ILE A 49 -24.41 18.83 -46.40
C ILE A 49 -24.88 17.50 -45.80
N ALA A 50 -25.90 17.55 -44.94
CA ALA A 50 -26.54 16.38 -44.34
C ALA A 50 -27.42 15.61 -45.36
N PRO A 51 -27.38 14.25 -45.39
CA PRO A 51 -28.40 13.44 -46.04
C PRO A 51 -29.52 13.02 -45.06
N PRO A 52 -30.72 12.64 -45.56
CA PRO A 52 -31.94 12.55 -44.77
C PRO A 52 -32.10 11.22 -44.01
N HIS A 53 -32.77 11.29 -42.85
CA HIS A 53 -33.19 10.14 -42.05
C HIS A 53 -34.14 9.21 -42.80
N PRO A 54 -34.04 7.89 -42.55
CA PRO A 54 -35.22 7.02 -42.51
C PRO A 54 -35.28 6.19 -41.22
N GLY A 55 -36.49 6.12 -40.62
CA GLY A 55 -36.93 5.00 -39.79
C GLY A 55 -36.66 5.09 -38.27
N GLY A 56 -37.71 5.36 -37.50
CA GLY A 56 -37.70 5.19 -36.04
C GLY A 56 -37.80 3.72 -35.63
N PRO A 57 -37.18 3.29 -34.51
CA PRO A 57 -37.43 1.99 -33.89
C PRO A 57 -38.52 2.04 -32.80
N PRO A 58 -39.14 0.88 -32.46
CA PRO A 58 -40.41 0.80 -31.73
C PRO A 58 -40.31 1.11 -30.23
N ALA A 59 -41.43 1.54 -29.65
CA ALA A 59 -41.60 1.78 -28.22
C ALA A 59 -41.52 0.48 -27.41
N TYR A 60 -40.58 0.42 -26.45
CA TYR A 60 -40.53 -0.61 -25.41
C TYR A 60 -41.20 -0.10 -24.11
N PRO A 61 -41.81 -0.97 -23.29
CA PRO A 61 -42.49 -0.56 -22.06
C PRO A 61 -41.49 -0.06 -21.02
N ALA A 62 -41.82 1.04 -20.36
CA ALA A 62 -41.03 1.60 -19.26
C ALA A 62 -40.99 0.63 -18.07
N THR A 63 -39.86 -0.04 -17.85
CA THR A 63 -39.55 -0.66 -16.57
C THR A 63 -38.98 0.40 -15.64
N HIS A 64 -39.69 0.70 -14.55
CA HIS A 64 -39.16 1.56 -13.50
C HIS A 64 -37.86 0.97 -12.96
N PRO A 65 -36.76 1.74 -12.84
CA PRO A 65 -35.57 1.27 -12.17
C PRO A 65 -35.91 0.97 -10.69
N PRO A 66 -35.33 -0.09 -10.09
CA PRO A 66 -35.57 -0.42 -8.69
C PRO A 66 -35.15 0.75 -7.79
N ALA A 67 -35.96 1.00 -6.76
CA ALA A 67 -35.72 2.05 -5.78
C ALA A 67 -34.31 1.97 -5.21
N ARG A 68 -33.60 3.12 -5.16
CA ARG A 68 -32.29 3.21 -4.52
C ARG A 68 -32.37 2.72 -3.06
N PRO A 69 -31.39 1.95 -2.57
CA PRO A 69 -31.30 1.62 -1.15
C PRO A 69 -31.26 2.90 -0.32
N ALA A 70 -31.89 2.86 0.87
CA ALA A 70 -31.86 3.95 1.83
C ALA A 70 -30.41 4.31 2.20
N PRO A 71 -30.10 5.61 2.45
CA PRO A 71 -28.76 6.03 2.85
C PRO A 71 -28.35 5.34 4.15
N GLY A 72 -27.11 4.87 4.21
CA GLY A 72 -26.50 4.27 5.40
C GLY A 72 -26.43 5.25 6.59
N PRO A 73 -25.94 4.79 7.76
CA PRO A 73 -25.91 5.60 8.96
C PRO A 73 -25.15 6.92 8.73
N ALA A 74 -25.77 8.05 9.08
CA ALA A 74 -25.20 9.37 8.91
C ALA A 74 -23.96 9.55 9.81
N HIS A 75 -22.81 9.81 9.20
CA HIS A 75 -21.57 10.13 9.91
C HIS A 75 -21.46 11.66 10.10
N PRO A 76 -21.35 12.17 11.35
CA PRO A 76 -21.23 13.60 11.61
C PRO A 76 -20.00 14.19 10.89
N GLY A 77 -20.21 15.21 10.04
CA GLY A 77 -19.13 15.92 9.34
C GLY A 77 -18.86 15.48 7.90
N LEU A 78 -19.52 14.43 7.41
CA LEU A 78 -19.50 14.02 5.99
C LEU A 78 -20.80 14.43 5.27
N PRO A 79 -20.76 14.71 3.96
CA PRO A 79 -21.98 14.95 3.19
C PRO A 79 -22.91 13.73 3.23
N ALA A 80 -24.24 13.95 3.26
CA ALA A 80 -25.26 12.89 3.30
C ALA A 80 -25.25 11.95 2.08
N GLN A 81 -24.63 12.39 0.97
CA GLN A 81 -24.25 11.55 -0.16
C GLN A 81 -22.82 11.91 -0.59
N PRO A 82 -21.90 10.93 -0.66
CA PRO A 82 -20.56 11.15 -1.20
C PRO A 82 -20.64 11.41 -2.71
N PRO A 83 -19.57 11.95 -3.33
CA PRO A 83 -19.41 11.91 -4.77
C PRO A 83 -19.48 10.45 -5.26
N GLN A 84 -20.36 10.15 -6.22
CA GLN A 84 -20.33 8.85 -6.90
C GLN A 84 -19.22 8.86 -7.96
N TYR A 85 -18.13 8.13 -7.72
CA TYR A 85 -17.18 7.85 -8.80
C TYR A 85 -17.75 6.80 -9.77
N PRO A 86 -17.56 6.96 -11.09
CA PRO A 86 -17.95 5.97 -12.07
C PRO A 86 -17.38 4.60 -11.70
N GLY A 87 -18.21 3.57 -11.66
CA GLY A 87 -17.75 2.21 -11.38
C GLY A 87 -16.80 1.69 -12.48
N PRO A 88 -15.97 0.67 -12.17
CA PRO A 88 -15.20 -0.01 -13.19
C PRO A 88 -16.15 -0.56 -14.27
N GLY A 89 -16.01 -0.06 -15.51
CA GLY A 89 -16.86 -0.43 -16.65
C GLY A 89 -17.64 0.71 -17.33
N VAL A 90 -17.66 1.93 -16.76
CA VAL A 90 -18.29 3.11 -17.40
C VAL A 90 -17.24 4.04 -18.04
N ALA A 91 -16.14 3.46 -18.52
CA ALA A 91 -15.10 4.18 -19.23
C ALA A 91 -15.58 4.52 -20.65
N GLY A 92 -16.44 5.52 -20.76
CA GLY A 92 -16.72 6.17 -22.03
C GLY A 92 -15.55 7.06 -22.43
N GLU A 93 -15.00 6.85 -23.62
CA GLU A 93 -14.14 7.83 -24.30
C GLU A 93 -14.87 9.18 -24.35
N GLY A 94 -14.46 10.12 -23.51
CA GLY A 94 -15.10 11.43 -23.35
C GLY A 94 -15.38 11.87 -21.92
N ALA A 95 -15.06 11.08 -20.89
CA ALA A 95 -15.16 11.53 -19.51
C ALA A 95 -14.26 12.76 -19.27
N SER A 96 -14.85 13.86 -18.78
CA SER A 96 -14.10 15.05 -18.37
C SER A 96 -13.06 14.66 -17.30
N PRO A 97 -11.86 15.27 -17.31
CA PRO A 97 -10.88 15.00 -16.26
C PRO A 97 -11.52 15.28 -14.90
N PRO A 98 -11.27 14.44 -13.88
CA PRO A 98 -11.87 14.62 -12.58
C PRO A 98 -11.41 15.97 -12.00
N PRO A 99 -12.24 16.58 -11.14
CA PRO A 99 -11.97 17.91 -10.61
C PRO A 99 -10.66 17.93 -9.81
N ASP A 100 -9.85 18.96 -10.06
CA ASP A 100 -8.69 19.30 -9.22
C ASP A 100 -9.16 20.23 -8.10
N ASP A 101 -9.55 19.63 -6.98
CA ASP A 101 -10.13 20.28 -5.80
C ASP A 101 -9.14 20.37 -4.62
N LEU A 102 -7.88 20.00 -4.85
CA LEU A 102 -6.83 20.01 -3.82
C LEU A 102 -6.35 21.44 -3.52
N ASP A 103 -6.27 21.76 -2.23
CA ASP A 103 -5.69 23.01 -1.74
C ASP A 103 -4.14 22.92 -1.70
N TYR A 104 -3.49 23.44 -2.74
CA TYR A 104 -2.03 23.46 -2.91
C TYR A 104 -1.35 24.58 -2.12
N ARG A 105 -1.41 24.50 -0.77
CA ARG A 105 -0.87 25.52 0.13
C ARG A 105 0.64 25.74 0.00
N HIS A 106 1.38 24.72 -0.46
CA HIS A 106 2.83 24.75 -0.50
C HIS A 106 3.40 25.00 -1.89
N ARG A 107 2.55 25.29 -2.90
CA ARG A 107 3.00 25.54 -4.26
C ARG A 107 3.84 26.83 -4.33
N GLY A 108 5.13 26.68 -4.58
CA GLY A 108 6.08 27.80 -4.63
C GLY A 108 6.50 28.35 -3.26
N ALA A 109 6.11 27.69 -2.17
CA ALA A 109 6.51 28.05 -0.81
C ALA A 109 7.82 27.35 -0.42
N ARG A 110 8.54 27.91 0.57
CA ARG A 110 9.65 27.21 1.22
C ARG A 110 9.07 26.20 2.22
N VAL A 111 9.38 24.92 2.02
CA VAL A 111 8.95 23.83 2.88
C VAL A 111 10.03 23.53 3.90
N HIS A 112 9.65 23.39 5.17
CA HIS A 112 10.58 22.91 6.19
C HIS A 112 10.68 21.39 6.09
N VAL A 113 11.86 20.91 5.71
CA VAL A 113 12.15 19.47 5.64
C VAL A 113 12.52 19.00 7.04
N SER A 114 11.81 18.00 7.53
CA SER A 114 12.11 17.37 8.82
C SER A 114 13.48 16.68 8.76
N GLU A 115 14.28 16.80 9.82
CA GLU A 115 15.56 16.07 9.95
C GLU A 115 15.34 14.56 10.04
N TYR A 116 14.15 14.12 10.49
CA TYR A 116 13.79 12.71 10.66
C TYR A 116 12.59 12.33 9.80
N GLN A 117 12.88 11.88 8.57
CA GLN A 117 11.85 11.52 7.58
C GLN A 117 11.39 10.05 7.69
N ARG A 118 12.03 9.23 8.53
CA ARG A 118 11.75 7.79 8.66
C ARG A 118 11.74 7.34 10.10
N GLY A 119 10.57 7.01 10.62
CA GLY A 119 10.40 6.34 11.89
C GLY A 119 10.40 4.81 11.77
N VAL A 120 10.73 4.16 12.88
CA VAL A 120 10.33 2.76 13.09
C VAL A 120 9.25 2.79 14.15
N ASP A 121 8.00 2.60 13.72
CA ASP A 121 6.89 2.57 14.66
C ASP A 121 6.89 1.28 15.48
N ALA A 122 6.32 1.31 16.69
CA ALA A 122 6.20 0.14 17.56
C ALA A 122 5.48 -1.03 16.87
N THR A 123 4.54 -0.74 15.96
CA THR A 123 3.85 -1.75 15.16
C THR A 123 4.75 -2.41 14.12
N ALA A 124 5.71 -1.67 13.52
CA ALA A 124 6.72 -2.22 12.63
C ALA A 124 7.72 -3.12 13.39
N ILE A 125 8.15 -2.70 14.60
CA ILE A 125 8.98 -3.54 15.48
C ILE A 125 8.24 -4.82 15.88
N GLY A 126 6.98 -4.69 16.31
CA GLY A 126 6.13 -5.83 16.64
C GLY A 126 5.99 -6.79 15.48
N ARG A 127 5.81 -6.28 14.25
CA ARG A 127 5.76 -7.08 13.03
C ARG A 127 7.06 -7.84 12.77
N LEU A 128 8.23 -7.25 13.02
CA LEU A 128 9.52 -7.94 12.90
C LEU A 128 9.67 -9.03 13.96
N ALA A 129 9.33 -8.72 15.22
CA ALA A 129 9.43 -9.67 16.33
C ALA A 129 8.62 -10.94 16.07
N VAL A 130 7.39 -10.80 15.53
CA VAL A 130 6.53 -11.93 15.15
C VAL A 130 7.14 -12.80 14.04
N GLN A 131 8.01 -12.24 13.20
CA GLN A 131 8.64 -12.95 12.08
C GLN A 131 9.96 -13.64 12.47
N VAL A 132 10.55 -13.32 13.63
CA VAL A 132 11.81 -13.91 14.10
C VAL A 132 11.76 -15.44 14.16
N PRO A 133 10.73 -16.10 14.73
CA PRO A 133 10.69 -17.56 14.78
C PRO A 133 10.75 -18.22 13.39
N GLY A 134 10.02 -17.67 12.42
CA GLY A 134 10.05 -18.16 11.03
C GLY A 134 11.38 -17.90 10.32
N ALA A 135 12.01 -16.77 10.60
CA ALA A 135 13.35 -16.45 10.11
C ALA A 135 14.41 -17.39 10.69
N LEU A 136 14.31 -17.75 11.98
CA LEU A 136 15.21 -18.72 12.62
C LEU A 136 15.07 -20.13 12.05
N VAL A 137 13.84 -20.58 11.79
CA VAL A 137 13.60 -21.86 11.10
C VAL A 137 14.21 -21.85 9.71
N SER A 138 14.03 -20.75 8.97
CA SER A 138 14.61 -20.59 7.64
C SER A 138 16.14 -20.54 7.69
N LEU A 139 16.73 -19.87 8.68
CA LEU A 139 18.17 -19.86 8.91
C LEU A 139 18.68 -21.27 9.22
N GLY A 140 18.02 -22.01 10.11
CA GLY A 140 18.38 -23.39 10.43
C GLY A 140 18.33 -24.30 9.21
N LEU A 141 17.33 -24.14 8.34
CA LEU A 141 17.22 -24.85 7.07
C LEU A 141 18.37 -24.50 6.13
N VAL A 142 18.64 -23.21 5.93
CA VAL A 142 19.73 -22.73 5.07
C VAL A 142 21.08 -23.24 5.60
N CYS A 143 21.33 -23.17 6.91
CA CYS A 143 22.52 -23.73 7.53
C CYS A 143 22.65 -25.24 7.29
N SER A 144 21.56 -26.00 7.50
CA SER A 144 21.57 -27.45 7.33
C SER A 144 21.90 -27.86 5.91
N VAL A 145 21.29 -27.20 4.92
CA VAL A 145 21.55 -27.47 3.50
C VAL A 145 22.93 -26.97 3.10
N ALA A 146 23.29 -25.74 3.44
CA ALA A 146 24.54 -25.12 3.01
C ALA A 146 25.76 -25.87 3.57
N LEU A 147 25.77 -26.15 4.86
CA LEU A 147 26.88 -26.83 5.52
C LEU A 147 26.91 -28.32 5.19
N GLY A 148 25.75 -28.96 5.06
CA GLY A 148 25.64 -30.39 4.74
C GLY A 148 26.11 -30.73 3.33
N PHE A 149 25.76 -29.91 2.34
CA PHE A 149 26.08 -30.19 0.92
C PHE A 149 27.36 -29.53 0.43
N PHE A 150 27.74 -28.35 0.94
CA PHE A 150 28.89 -27.59 0.45
C PHE A 150 30.07 -27.56 1.43
N GLY A 151 29.97 -28.24 2.57
CA GLY A 151 30.99 -28.25 3.62
C GLY A 151 31.07 -26.93 4.38
N THR A 152 32.02 -26.83 5.32
CA THR A 152 32.07 -25.74 6.29
C THR A 152 32.43 -24.39 5.66
N VAL A 153 33.43 -24.34 4.79
CA VAL A 153 33.94 -23.08 4.21
C VAL A 153 32.94 -22.46 3.24
N VAL A 154 32.53 -23.23 2.22
CA VAL A 154 31.57 -22.75 1.21
C VAL A 154 30.19 -22.59 1.84
N GLY A 155 29.75 -23.54 2.67
CA GLY A 155 28.46 -23.47 3.36
C GLY A 155 28.32 -22.25 4.26
N THR A 156 29.35 -21.91 5.05
CA THR A 156 29.33 -20.68 5.88
C THR A 156 29.24 -19.43 5.00
N SER A 157 29.96 -19.40 3.88
CA SER A 157 29.91 -18.29 2.92
C SER A 157 28.50 -18.11 2.34
N VAL A 158 27.81 -19.21 2.02
CA VAL A 158 26.41 -19.19 1.54
C VAL A 158 25.46 -18.67 2.62
N VAL A 159 25.61 -19.11 3.88
CA VAL A 159 24.79 -18.62 5.00
C VAL A 159 24.99 -17.13 5.21
N LEU A 160 26.24 -16.66 5.24
CA LEU A 160 26.56 -15.24 5.39
C LEU A 160 26.01 -14.41 4.21
N ALA A 161 26.13 -14.92 2.98
CA ALA A 161 25.56 -14.27 1.81
C ALA A 161 24.03 -14.18 1.89
N TRP A 162 23.35 -15.23 2.37
CA TRP A 162 21.90 -15.23 2.56
C TRP A 162 21.47 -14.23 3.65
N VAL A 163 22.17 -14.17 4.78
CA VAL A 163 21.91 -13.16 5.83
C VAL A 163 22.17 -11.75 5.28
N ALA A 164 23.26 -11.53 4.56
CA ALA A 164 23.56 -10.24 3.95
C ALA A 164 22.55 -9.85 2.86
N SER A 165 21.91 -10.82 2.20
CA SER A 165 20.94 -10.55 1.12
C SER A 165 19.73 -9.75 1.57
N GLY A 166 19.37 -9.77 2.86
CA GLY A 166 18.28 -8.91 3.36
C GLY A 166 18.60 -7.42 3.29
N LEU A 167 19.87 -7.02 3.20
CA LEU A 167 20.25 -5.63 2.94
C LEU A 167 19.77 -5.14 1.56
N LEU A 168 19.53 -6.05 0.62
CA LEU A 168 18.98 -5.72 -0.69
C LEU A 168 17.55 -5.15 -0.59
N VAL A 169 16.84 -5.40 0.50
CA VAL A 169 15.51 -4.80 0.77
C VAL A 169 15.58 -3.28 0.92
N PHE A 170 16.75 -2.73 1.24
CA PHE A 170 16.99 -1.29 1.35
C PHE A 170 17.74 -0.72 0.13
N HIS A 171 17.99 -1.55 -0.88
CA HIS A 171 18.73 -1.17 -2.07
C HIS A 171 17.75 -0.71 -3.16
N ARG A 172 17.69 0.61 -3.41
CA ARG A 172 16.73 1.23 -4.35
C ARG A 172 16.61 0.53 -5.72
N PRO A 173 17.70 0.12 -6.41
CA PRO A 173 17.59 -0.64 -7.65
C PRO A 173 16.87 -1.98 -7.50
N THR A 174 17.09 -2.69 -6.40
CA THR A 174 16.43 -3.97 -6.12
C THR A 174 14.95 -3.75 -5.82
N GLU A 175 14.62 -2.72 -5.04
CA GLU A 175 13.22 -2.34 -4.77
C GLU A 175 12.48 -2.00 -6.07
N ARG A 176 13.10 -1.23 -6.97
CA ARG A 176 12.56 -0.92 -8.30
C ARG A 176 12.34 -2.16 -9.15
N ALA A 177 13.32 -3.08 -9.17
CA ALA A 177 13.19 -4.33 -9.92
C ALA A 177 12.05 -5.18 -9.35
N PHE A 178 11.95 -5.27 -8.03
CA PHE A 178 10.85 -5.95 -7.35
C PHE A 178 9.50 -5.32 -7.72
N ALA A 179 9.38 -4.00 -7.65
CA ALA A 179 8.18 -3.28 -8.02
C ALA A 179 7.76 -3.54 -9.49
N ARG A 180 8.72 -3.56 -10.42
CA ARG A 180 8.46 -3.79 -11.84
C ARG A 180 8.09 -5.23 -12.17
N TYR A 181 8.84 -6.20 -11.65
CA TYR A 181 8.72 -7.59 -12.09
C TYR A 181 7.77 -8.42 -11.22
N VAL A 182 7.76 -8.18 -9.91
CA VAL A 182 6.92 -8.93 -8.97
C VAL A 182 5.55 -8.26 -8.84
N LEU A 183 5.55 -6.92 -8.70
CA LEU A 183 4.32 -6.14 -8.51
C LEU A 183 3.79 -5.54 -9.81
N LYS A 184 4.45 -5.81 -10.96
CA LYS A 184 4.00 -5.41 -12.30
C LYS A 184 3.75 -3.91 -12.45
N LEU A 185 4.45 -3.09 -11.67
CA LEU A 185 4.34 -1.63 -11.75
C LEU A 185 5.16 -1.09 -12.92
N ARG A 186 4.66 0.00 -13.52
CA ARG A 186 5.37 0.74 -14.57
C ARG A 186 5.65 2.18 -14.14
N PRO A 187 6.64 2.85 -14.73
CA PRO A 187 6.76 4.30 -14.56
C PRO A 187 5.50 5.03 -15.09
N PRO A 188 5.12 6.16 -14.48
CA PRO A 188 4.02 6.99 -14.98
C PRO A 188 4.33 7.56 -16.36
N THR A 189 3.31 7.65 -17.21
CA THR A 189 3.38 8.40 -18.48
C THR A 189 3.53 9.90 -18.22
N ALA A 190 3.85 10.68 -19.25
CA ALA A 190 3.98 12.14 -19.10
C ALA A 190 2.68 12.80 -18.59
N GLN A 191 1.52 12.35 -19.08
CA GLN A 191 0.22 12.86 -18.66
C GLN A 191 -0.12 12.47 -17.22
N GLU A 192 0.12 11.21 -16.84
CA GLU A 192 -0.08 10.74 -15.47
C GLU A 192 0.85 11.45 -14.49
N ARG A 193 2.12 11.66 -14.87
CA ARG A 193 3.08 12.39 -14.06
C ARG A 193 2.66 13.84 -13.86
N ALA A 194 2.21 14.53 -14.92
CA ALA A 194 1.75 15.91 -14.84
C ALA A 194 0.59 16.10 -13.83
N ARG A 195 -0.22 15.06 -13.64
CA ARG A 195 -1.30 15.04 -12.64
C ARG A 195 -0.82 14.60 -11.25
N LEU A 196 -0.02 13.54 -11.18
CA LEU A 196 0.37 12.90 -9.93
C LEU A 196 1.43 13.71 -9.15
N GLU A 197 2.38 14.31 -9.86
CA GLU A 197 3.52 15.00 -9.25
C GLU A 197 3.11 16.24 -8.42
N PRO A 198 2.19 17.12 -8.88
CA PRO A 198 1.71 18.23 -8.04
C PRO A 198 1.02 17.75 -6.75
N VAL A 199 0.19 16.72 -6.85
CA VAL A 199 -0.52 16.14 -5.70
C VAL A 199 0.48 15.53 -4.71
N TRP A 200 1.45 14.77 -5.21
CA TRP A 200 2.50 14.17 -4.38
C TRP A 200 3.37 15.23 -3.70
N ASN A 201 3.72 16.30 -4.42
CA ASN A 201 4.50 17.41 -3.87
C ASN A 201 3.76 18.10 -2.73
N GLU A 202 2.43 18.28 -2.82
CA GLU A 202 1.65 18.84 -1.72
C GLU A 202 1.60 17.90 -0.51
N VAL A 203 1.37 16.60 -0.72
CA VAL A 203 1.34 15.60 0.36
C VAL A 203 2.68 15.54 1.09
N THR A 204 3.78 15.44 0.35
CA THR A 204 5.14 15.39 0.91
C THR A 204 5.55 16.71 1.55
N ALA A 205 5.12 17.85 1.00
CA ALA A 205 5.35 19.16 1.60
C ALA A 205 4.66 19.29 2.97
N ARG A 206 3.39 18.87 3.08
CA ARG A 206 2.69 18.84 4.37
C ARG A 206 3.35 17.92 5.38
N ALA A 207 3.96 16.84 4.92
CA ALA A 207 4.70 15.89 5.75
C ALA A 207 6.13 16.35 6.09
N GLY A 208 6.62 17.45 5.50
CA GLY A 208 8.02 17.88 5.65
C GLY A 208 9.01 16.86 5.11
N ILE A 209 8.67 16.19 4.01
CA ILE A 209 9.48 15.16 3.35
C ILE A 209 9.87 15.67 1.96
N GLU A 210 11.10 15.40 1.54
CA GLU A 210 11.52 15.74 0.18
C GLU A 210 10.81 14.84 -0.86
N PRO A 211 10.17 15.40 -1.90
CA PRO A 211 9.37 14.61 -2.85
C PRO A 211 10.15 13.48 -3.54
N GLY A 212 11.45 13.70 -3.81
CA GLY A 212 12.35 12.73 -4.46
C GLY A 212 12.80 11.57 -3.56
N THR A 213 12.37 11.54 -2.30
CA THR A 213 12.65 10.44 -1.37
C THR A 213 11.99 9.13 -1.81
N TYR A 214 10.81 9.24 -2.43
CA TYR A 214 10.01 8.11 -2.89
C TYR A 214 9.80 8.18 -4.41
N GLU A 215 9.76 7.02 -5.05
CA GLU A 215 9.52 6.90 -6.48
C GLU A 215 8.07 6.50 -6.75
N LEU A 216 7.40 7.32 -7.54
CA LEU A 216 6.02 7.09 -7.93
C LEU A 216 5.95 6.13 -9.11
N MET A 217 5.12 5.10 -8.98
CA MET A 217 4.89 4.11 -10.02
C MET A 217 3.38 3.86 -10.20
N VAL A 218 3.01 3.37 -11.37
CA VAL A 218 1.62 3.17 -11.77
C VAL A 218 1.32 1.70 -11.99
N GLU A 219 0.22 1.22 -11.42
CA GLU A 219 -0.37 -0.08 -11.69
C GLU A 219 -1.50 0.06 -12.73
N ASN A 220 -1.43 -0.73 -13.80
CA ASN A 220 -2.53 -0.80 -14.77
C ASN A 220 -3.67 -1.65 -14.20
N SER A 221 -4.59 -1.01 -13.49
CA SER A 221 -5.80 -1.65 -12.93
C SER A 221 -6.98 -0.68 -12.99
N ASP A 222 -8.17 -1.27 -13.24
CA ASP A 222 -9.47 -0.59 -13.22
C ASP A 222 -10.06 -0.53 -11.80
N GLU A 223 -9.37 -1.10 -10.81
CA GLU A 223 -9.75 -1.02 -9.41
C GLU A 223 -9.18 0.24 -8.75
N LEU A 224 -9.99 0.89 -7.91
CA LEU A 224 -9.55 1.98 -7.05
C LEU A 224 -8.55 1.42 -6.03
N ASN A 225 -7.27 1.63 -6.28
CA ASN A 225 -6.21 1.22 -5.38
C ASN A 225 -5.06 2.23 -5.43
N ALA A 226 -4.51 2.56 -4.28
CA ALA A 226 -3.10 2.91 -4.19
C ALA A 226 -2.50 1.89 -3.22
N ALA A 227 -1.32 1.42 -3.55
CA ALA A 227 -0.64 0.44 -2.73
C ALA A 227 0.73 0.99 -2.37
N ALA A 228 1.04 1.01 -1.08
CA ALA A 228 2.39 1.14 -0.58
C ALA A 228 3.19 -0.04 -1.11
N VAL A 229 3.97 0.21 -2.14
CA VAL A 229 4.66 -0.84 -2.88
C VAL A 229 6.13 -0.77 -2.56
N ALA A 230 6.55 -1.52 -1.55
CA ALA A 230 7.94 -1.89 -1.26
C ALA A 230 8.96 -0.73 -1.13
N GLY A 231 9.51 -0.58 0.08
CA GLY A 231 10.69 0.26 0.30
C GLY A 231 10.43 1.74 0.01
N HIS A 232 11.01 2.25 -1.07
CA HIS A 232 10.90 3.64 -1.52
C HIS A 232 9.89 3.85 -2.65
N VAL A 233 9.17 2.82 -3.10
CA VAL A 233 8.22 2.95 -4.22
C VAL A 233 6.79 3.15 -3.70
N VAL A 234 6.05 4.09 -4.28
CA VAL A 234 4.63 4.32 -4.00
C VAL A 234 3.84 4.02 -5.27
N GLY A 235 2.92 3.06 -5.21
CA GLY A 235 2.11 2.61 -6.35
C GLY A 235 0.73 3.26 -6.36
N VAL A 236 0.28 3.71 -7.54
CA VAL A 236 -1.07 4.27 -7.75
C VAL A 236 -1.71 3.59 -8.96
N THR A 237 -3.00 3.25 -8.91
CA THR A 237 -3.66 2.68 -10.10
C THR A 237 -4.02 3.73 -11.15
N THR A 238 -4.07 3.30 -12.41
CA THR A 238 -4.61 4.11 -13.51
C THR A 238 -6.03 4.60 -13.22
N TYR A 239 -6.88 3.78 -12.58
CA TYR A 239 -8.21 4.21 -12.14
C TYR A 239 -8.14 5.40 -11.18
N SER A 240 -7.30 5.33 -10.15
CA SER A 240 -7.11 6.44 -9.19
C SER A 240 -6.64 7.72 -9.88
N LEU A 241 -5.76 7.58 -10.87
CA LEU A 241 -5.25 8.68 -11.70
C LEU A 241 -6.20 9.17 -12.78
N THR A 242 -7.36 8.57 -12.97
CA THR A 242 -8.29 8.99 -14.03
C THR A 242 -9.68 9.34 -13.50
N GLN A 243 -10.12 8.74 -12.40
CA GLN A 243 -11.50 8.86 -11.92
C GLN A 243 -11.66 9.57 -10.57
N VAL A 244 -10.58 9.71 -9.80
CA VAL A 244 -10.66 10.24 -8.41
C VAL A 244 -10.30 11.72 -8.36
N PRO A 245 -10.98 12.59 -7.61
CA PRO A 245 -10.57 13.99 -7.42
C PRO A 245 -9.16 14.11 -6.82
N SER A 246 -8.46 15.20 -7.10
CA SER A 246 -7.08 15.38 -6.60
C SER A 246 -6.98 15.37 -5.07
N SER A 247 -7.98 15.90 -4.37
CA SER A 247 -8.01 15.93 -2.90
C SER A 247 -8.08 14.51 -2.29
N ASN A 248 -8.85 13.64 -2.91
CA ASN A 248 -9.02 12.24 -2.50
C ASN A 248 -7.83 11.39 -2.89
N LEU A 249 -7.22 11.66 -4.06
CA LEU A 249 -5.93 11.07 -4.42
C LEU A 249 -4.83 11.48 -3.41
N ALA A 250 -4.80 12.75 -2.99
CA ALA A 250 -3.86 13.23 -1.98
C ALA A 250 -4.03 12.50 -0.65
N ALA A 251 -5.27 12.26 -0.21
CA ALA A 251 -5.56 11.56 1.03
C ALA A 251 -5.09 10.11 1.02
N VAL A 252 -5.29 9.42 -0.10
CA VAL A 252 -4.79 8.06 -0.29
C VAL A 252 -3.26 8.05 -0.30
N LEU A 253 -2.63 8.98 -1.03
CA LEU A 253 -1.16 9.10 -1.05
C LEU A 253 -0.58 9.44 0.33
N ALA A 254 -1.28 10.24 1.13
CA ALA A 254 -0.89 10.56 2.51
C ALA A 254 -0.97 9.32 3.41
N HIS A 255 -1.98 8.46 3.22
CA HIS A 255 -2.08 7.17 3.89
C HIS A 255 -0.92 6.24 3.50
N GLU A 256 -0.61 6.11 2.21
CA GLU A 256 0.53 5.30 1.76
C GLU A 256 1.86 5.83 2.29
N LEU A 257 2.06 7.15 2.29
CA LEU A 257 3.23 7.78 2.90
C LEU A 257 3.34 7.42 4.40
N GLY A 258 2.22 7.32 5.11
CA GLY A 258 2.18 6.87 6.50
C GLY A 258 2.70 5.44 6.72
N HIS A 259 2.45 4.51 5.78
CA HIS A 259 3.01 3.15 5.81
C HIS A 259 4.52 3.13 5.57
N HIS A 260 5.01 4.01 4.68
CA HIS A 260 6.43 4.10 4.37
C HIS A 260 7.23 4.75 5.50
N THR A 261 6.71 5.84 6.06
CA THR A 261 7.34 6.57 7.18
C THR A 261 7.26 5.81 8.50
N GLY A 262 6.23 4.98 8.71
CA GLY A 262 6.09 4.09 9.86
C GLY A 262 6.93 2.82 9.80
N GLY A 263 7.53 2.52 8.64
CA GLY A 263 8.40 1.36 8.43
C GLY A 263 7.68 0.04 8.15
N HIS A 264 6.37 0.07 7.93
CA HIS A 264 5.56 -1.13 7.68
C HIS A 264 5.94 -1.83 6.37
N ALA A 265 6.27 -1.06 5.34
CA ALA A 265 6.61 -1.57 4.02
C ALA A 265 7.90 -2.43 4.04
N TRP A 266 9.00 -1.90 4.60
CA TRP A 266 10.27 -2.62 4.65
C TRP A 266 10.23 -3.77 5.68
N ALA A 267 9.55 -3.59 6.82
CA ALA A 267 9.41 -4.65 7.83
C ALA A 267 8.62 -5.86 7.30
N GLY A 268 7.59 -5.59 6.48
CA GLY A 268 6.84 -6.63 5.77
C GLY A 268 7.69 -7.36 4.73
N LEU A 269 8.42 -6.62 3.90
CA LEU A 269 9.26 -7.19 2.85
C LEU A 269 10.42 -8.03 3.42
N LEU A 270 11.07 -7.54 4.49
CA LEU A 270 12.20 -8.23 5.12
C LEU A 270 11.78 -9.56 5.73
N GLY A 271 10.65 -9.59 6.44
CA GLY A 271 10.20 -10.84 7.02
C GLY A 271 9.54 -11.79 6.00
N TYR A 272 8.97 -11.27 4.91
CA TYR A 272 8.66 -12.11 3.74
C TYR A 272 9.93 -12.78 3.20
N TRP A 273 10.98 -12.00 2.94
CA TRP A 273 12.26 -12.46 2.40
C TRP A 273 12.88 -13.56 3.26
N TYR A 274 13.03 -13.34 4.57
CA TYR A 274 13.65 -14.32 5.46
C TYR A 274 12.77 -15.53 5.77
N SER A 275 11.46 -15.45 5.57
CA SER A 275 10.57 -16.62 5.71
C SER A 275 10.53 -17.50 4.46
N LEU A 276 11.13 -17.06 3.34
CA LEU A 276 11.00 -17.70 2.04
C LEU A 276 11.55 -19.14 2.01
N PRO A 277 12.74 -19.47 2.56
CA PRO A 277 13.21 -20.85 2.62
C PRO A 277 12.27 -21.76 3.41
N GLY A 278 11.80 -21.32 4.57
CA GLY A 278 10.84 -22.07 5.39
C GLY A 278 9.51 -22.30 4.67
N ARG A 279 8.99 -21.30 3.94
CA ARG A 279 7.76 -21.44 3.14
C ARG A 279 7.93 -22.44 2.00
N ILE A 280 9.07 -22.43 1.31
CA ILE A 280 9.37 -23.40 0.25
C ILE A 280 9.43 -24.81 0.85
N ALA A 281 10.15 -25.00 1.96
CA ALA A 281 10.22 -26.30 2.63
C ALA A 281 8.84 -26.79 3.08
N TRP A 282 8.00 -25.90 3.63
CA TRP A 282 6.63 -26.23 3.99
C TRP A 282 5.79 -26.63 2.77
N ALA A 283 5.86 -25.87 1.68
CA ALA A 283 5.14 -26.18 0.44
C ALA A 283 5.55 -27.54 -0.13
N VAL A 284 6.85 -27.82 -0.18
CA VAL A 284 7.40 -29.11 -0.63
C VAL A 284 6.93 -30.24 0.30
N THR A 285 7.01 -30.05 1.62
CA THR A 285 6.55 -31.05 2.60
C THR A 285 5.07 -31.36 2.41
N ARG A 286 4.23 -30.35 2.18
CA ARG A 286 2.79 -30.53 1.93
C ARG A 286 2.53 -31.32 0.65
N ILE A 287 3.27 -31.03 -0.42
CA ILE A 287 3.16 -31.76 -1.70
C ILE A 287 3.56 -33.23 -1.52
N LEU A 288 4.71 -33.48 -0.87
CA LEU A 288 5.19 -34.85 -0.62
C LEU A 288 4.25 -35.63 0.30
N ALA A 289 3.72 -35.01 1.35
CA ALA A 289 2.74 -35.63 2.23
C ALA A 289 1.45 -35.99 1.48
N GLY A 290 0.94 -35.06 0.64
CA GLY A 290 -0.23 -35.31 -0.19
C GLY A 290 -0.01 -36.46 -1.17
N LEU A 291 1.17 -36.52 -1.82
CA LEU A 291 1.54 -37.61 -2.70
C LEU A 291 1.65 -38.94 -1.95
N ALA A 292 2.29 -38.96 -0.77
CA ALA A 292 2.43 -40.16 0.04
C ALA A 292 1.07 -40.72 0.49
N ILE A 293 0.14 -39.84 0.90
CA ILE A 293 -1.23 -40.24 1.25
C ILE A 293 -1.97 -40.77 0.02
N ALA A 294 -1.85 -40.11 -1.14
CA ALA A 294 -2.51 -40.56 -2.37
C ALA A 294 -2.00 -41.94 -2.83
N VAL A 295 -0.68 -42.13 -2.85
CA VAL A 295 -0.04 -43.40 -3.22
C VAL A 295 -0.44 -44.49 -2.24
N THR A 296 -0.33 -44.24 -0.93
CA THR A 296 -0.69 -45.24 0.09
C THR A 296 -2.18 -45.56 0.05
N GLY A 297 -3.03 -44.57 -0.23
CA GLY A 297 -4.48 -44.71 -0.36
C GLY A 297 -4.90 -45.61 -1.52
N PHE A 298 -4.09 -45.66 -2.59
CA PHE A 298 -4.31 -46.57 -3.70
C PHE A 298 -4.08 -48.05 -3.30
N PHE A 299 -3.11 -48.31 -2.41
CA PHE A 299 -2.73 -49.68 -2.05
C PHE A 299 -3.45 -50.21 -0.81
N SER A 300 -3.67 -49.38 0.23
CA SER A 300 -4.27 -49.83 1.48
C SER A 300 -4.80 -48.69 2.36
N VAL A 301 -6.06 -48.82 2.78
CA VAL A 301 -6.69 -47.92 3.77
C VAL A 301 -5.98 -48.01 5.13
N ALA A 302 -5.60 -49.21 5.56
CA ALA A 302 -4.90 -49.42 6.83
C ALA A 302 -3.52 -48.76 6.83
N ALA A 303 -2.76 -48.90 5.75
CA ALA A 303 -1.46 -48.25 5.61
C ALA A 303 -1.59 -46.72 5.58
N THR A 304 -2.63 -46.20 4.93
CA THR A 304 -2.92 -44.76 4.89
C THR A 304 -3.27 -44.24 6.28
N GLY A 305 -4.11 -44.97 7.02
CA GLY A 305 -4.44 -44.65 8.40
C GLY A 305 -3.21 -44.63 9.31
N ALA A 306 -2.32 -45.61 9.17
CA ALA A 306 -1.05 -45.65 9.90
C ALA A 306 -0.14 -44.46 9.55
N LEU A 307 -0.01 -44.12 8.27
CA LEU A 307 0.79 -42.96 7.83
C LEU A 307 0.25 -41.65 8.43
N ILE A 308 -1.07 -41.43 8.35
CA ILE A 308 -1.72 -40.25 8.93
C ILE A 308 -1.51 -40.20 10.44
N LEU A 309 -1.63 -41.34 11.14
CA LEU A 309 -1.36 -41.43 12.57
C LEU A 309 0.08 -41.06 12.91
N ILE A 310 1.06 -41.58 12.16
CA ILE A 310 2.48 -41.24 12.35
C ILE A 310 2.69 -39.74 12.15
N MET A 311 2.14 -39.16 11.08
CA MET A 311 2.23 -37.71 10.84
C MET A 311 1.59 -36.89 11.97
N ALA A 312 0.44 -37.34 12.49
CA ALA A 312 -0.22 -36.69 13.62
C ALA A 312 0.63 -36.78 14.89
N LEU A 313 1.21 -37.94 15.20
CA LEU A 313 2.10 -38.13 16.34
C LEU A 313 3.38 -37.29 16.22
N MET A 314 3.97 -37.19 15.02
CA MET A 314 5.10 -36.30 14.76
C MET A 314 4.72 -34.83 15.00
N THR A 315 3.54 -34.42 14.54
CA THR A 315 3.03 -33.07 14.77
C THR A 315 2.87 -32.80 16.27
N VAL A 316 2.24 -33.72 17.02
CA VAL A 316 2.13 -33.64 18.48
C VAL A 316 3.52 -33.56 19.13
N GLY A 317 4.47 -34.38 18.68
CA GLY A 317 5.86 -34.34 19.14
C GLY A 317 6.50 -32.96 18.94
N VAL A 318 6.31 -32.32 17.78
CA VAL A 318 6.78 -30.95 17.53
C VAL A 318 6.17 -29.96 18.53
N PHE A 319 4.87 -30.07 18.84
CA PHE A 319 4.23 -29.22 19.86
C PHE A 319 4.66 -29.53 21.29
N LEU A 320 5.09 -30.76 21.60
CA LEU A 320 5.56 -31.10 22.95
C LEU A 320 7.02 -30.68 23.17
N PHE A 321 7.89 -30.92 22.19
CA PHE A 321 9.34 -30.76 22.34
C PHE A 321 9.88 -29.45 21.73
N ALA A 322 9.18 -28.87 20.76
CA ALA A 322 9.57 -27.63 20.07
C ALA A 322 8.48 -26.54 20.16
N TRP A 323 7.70 -26.54 21.26
CA TRP A 323 6.58 -25.61 21.46
C TRP A 323 6.97 -24.13 21.30
N TYR A 324 8.17 -23.76 21.71
CA TYR A 324 8.72 -22.40 21.62
C TYR A 324 8.97 -21.94 20.17
N ILE A 325 9.00 -22.86 19.19
CA ILE A 325 9.00 -22.54 17.75
C ILE A 325 7.60 -22.76 17.18
N ALA A 326 6.96 -23.89 17.51
CA ALA A 326 5.68 -24.29 16.94
C ALA A 326 4.54 -23.31 17.28
N VAL A 327 4.42 -22.91 18.54
CA VAL A 327 3.36 -21.99 18.99
C VAL A 327 3.50 -20.62 18.32
N PRO A 328 4.68 -19.95 18.32
CA PRO A 328 4.82 -18.68 17.60
C PRO A 328 4.52 -18.78 16.11
N LEU A 329 4.89 -19.87 15.42
CA LEU A 329 4.58 -20.04 14.00
C LEU A 329 3.07 -20.15 13.73
N VAL A 330 2.33 -20.86 14.60
CA VAL A 330 0.87 -20.95 14.51
C VAL A 330 0.19 -19.62 14.82
N LEU A 331 0.72 -18.88 15.80
CA LEU A 331 0.17 -17.57 16.18
C LEU A 331 0.57 -16.44 15.23
N ALA A 332 1.68 -16.58 14.51
CA ALA A 332 2.24 -15.57 13.61
C ALA A 332 1.20 -14.95 12.65
N PRO A 333 0.37 -15.68 11.90
CA PRO A 333 -0.59 -15.07 10.99
C PRO A 333 -1.61 -14.16 11.71
N TYR A 334 -2.03 -14.51 12.93
CA TYR A 334 -2.97 -13.70 13.72
C TYR A 334 -2.30 -12.45 14.29
N LEU A 335 -1.07 -12.58 14.78
CA LEU A 335 -0.29 -11.46 15.30
C LEU A 335 0.12 -10.50 14.18
N LEU A 336 0.46 -11.01 12.99
CA LEU A 336 0.70 -10.20 11.80
C LEU A 336 -0.57 -9.49 11.32
N ALA A 337 -1.73 -10.17 11.35
CA ALA A 337 -3.01 -9.54 11.02
C ALA A 337 -3.34 -8.42 12.03
N TYR A 338 -3.12 -8.66 13.32
CA TYR A 338 -3.28 -7.63 14.36
C TYR A 338 -2.34 -6.43 14.15
N ALA A 339 -1.05 -6.68 13.91
CA ALA A 339 -0.07 -5.63 13.63
C ALA A 339 -0.43 -4.86 12.34
N GLY A 340 -0.94 -5.55 11.32
CA GLY A 340 -1.46 -4.95 10.09
C GLY A 340 -2.60 -3.98 10.39
N ARG A 341 -3.62 -4.43 11.15
CA ARG A 341 -4.77 -3.57 11.50
C ARG A 341 -4.36 -2.32 12.27
N ARG A 342 -3.37 -2.46 13.16
CA ARG A 342 -2.80 -1.32 13.90
C ARG A 342 -2.00 -0.39 12.99
N GLY A 343 -1.25 -0.93 12.02
CA GLY A 343 -0.52 -0.15 11.02
C GLY A 343 -1.45 0.70 10.14
N GLU A 344 -2.56 0.12 9.68
CA GLU A 344 -3.59 0.83 8.90
C GLU A 344 -4.18 2.02 9.66
N LEU A 345 -4.59 1.83 10.92
CA LEU A 345 -5.12 2.92 11.75
C LEU A 345 -4.07 4.02 12.01
N ARG A 346 -2.80 3.63 12.06
CA ARG A 346 -1.68 4.58 12.25
C ARG A 346 -1.39 5.37 10.98
N ALA A 347 -1.49 4.75 9.82
CA ALA A 347 -1.39 5.42 8.53
C ALA A 347 -2.57 6.38 8.32
N ASP A 348 -3.79 5.98 8.71
CA ASP A 348 -4.97 6.85 8.73
C ASP A 348 -4.78 8.08 9.63
N GLN A 349 -4.27 7.87 10.84
CA GLN A 349 -3.95 8.95 11.76
C GLN A 349 -2.94 9.92 11.16
N GLN A 350 -1.86 9.42 10.56
CA GLN A 350 -0.85 10.30 9.93
C GLN A 350 -1.44 11.10 8.78
N ALA A 351 -2.22 10.48 7.90
CA ALA A 351 -2.93 11.19 6.84
C ALA A 351 -3.89 12.27 7.40
N ALA A 352 -4.56 11.97 8.51
CA ALA A 352 -5.44 12.90 9.20
C ALA A 352 -4.68 14.09 9.80
N GLU A 353 -3.52 13.86 10.41
CA GLU A 353 -2.61 14.91 10.93
C GLU A 353 -2.08 15.83 9.82
N LEU A 354 -1.96 15.32 8.59
CA LEU A 354 -1.64 16.12 7.39
C LEU A 354 -2.84 16.90 6.82
N GLY A 355 -3.99 16.86 7.50
CA GLY A 355 -5.21 17.58 7.11
C GLY A 355 -6.04 16.89 6.02
N PHE A 356 -5.83 15.59 5.78
CA PHE A 356 -6.59 14.81 4.80
C PHE A 356 -7.68 13.92 5.41
N ALA A 357 -8.05 14.15 6.68
CA ALA A 357 -9.02 13.31 7.40
C ALA A 357 -10.37 13.19 6.68
N ARG A 358 -10.89 14.31 6.17
CA ARG A 358 -12.18 14.36 5.48
C ARG A 358 -12.13 13.61 4.15
N GLN A 359 -11.14 13.93 3.33
CA GLN A 359 -10.93 13.30 2.02
C GLN A 359 -10.72 11.79 2.16
N LEU A 360 -9.96 11.36 3.17
CA LEU A 360 -9.75 9.93 3.43
C LEU A 360 -11.05 9.23 3.86
N ALA A 361 -11.87 9.88 4.69
CA ALA A 361 -13.16 9.35 5.07
C ALA A 361 -14.15 9.27 3.89
N GLU A 362 -14.12 10.24 2.98
CA GLU A 362 -14.90 10.21 1.72
C GLU A 362 -14.49 9.03 0.83
N VAL A 363 -13.19 8.78 0.68
CA VAL A 363 -12.67 7.61 -0.06
C VAL A 363 -13.14 6.30 0.59
N LEU A 364 -13.00 6.17 1.92
CA LEU A 364 -13.42 4.96 2.64
C LEU A 364 -14.92 4.69 2.51
N TYR A 365 -15.73 5.75 2.56
CA TYR A 365 -17.18 5.65 2.37
C TYR A 365 -17.52 5.25 0.94
N HIS A 366 -16.84 5.80 -0.07
CA HIS A 366 -17.05 5.41 -1.47
C HIS A 366 -16.78 3.90 -1.68
N PHE A 367 -15.71 3.37 -1.09
CA PHE A 367 -15.44 1.93 -1.12
C PHE A 367 -16.52 1.09 -0.43
N GLN A 368 -17.09 1.57 0.69
CA GLN A 368 -18.20 0.87 1.36
C GLN A 368 -19.42 0.77 0.43
N VAL A 369 -19.79 1.89 -0.20
CA VAL A 369 -20.93 1.94 -1.14
C VAL A 369 -20.70 1.03 -2.33
N GLN A 370 -19.49 0.98 -2.89
CA GLN A 370 -19.18 0.07 -4.00
C GLN A 370 -19.31 -1.41 -3.59
N GLU A 371 -18.83 -1.78 -2.40
CA GLU A 371 -18.96 -3.14 -1.92
C GLU A 371 -20.44 -3.52 -1.66
N GLU A 372 -21.21 -2.61 -1.07
CA GLU A 372 -22.65 -2.80 -0.87
C GLU A 372 -23.40 -2.93 -2.19
N ALA A 373 -23.06 -2.11 -3.19
CA ALA A 373 -23.62 -2.21 -4.53
C ALA A 373 -23.27 -3.54 -5.20
N ALA A 374 -22.03 -4.03 -5.05
CA ALA A 374 -21.62 -5.34 -5.54
C ALA A 374 -22.36 -6.48 -4.82
N LYS A 375 -22.55 -6.38 -3.49
CA LYS A 375 -23.36 -7.32 -2.70
C LYS A 375 -24.81 -7.34 -3.18
N ALA A 376 -25.41 -6.17 -3.39
CA ALA A 376 -26.78 -6.04 -3.89
C ALA A 376 -26.95 -6.60 -5.31
N ALA A 377 -26.00 -6.32 -6.20
CA ALA A 377 -26.01 -6.84 -7.57
C ALA A 377 -25.91 -8.37 -7.60
N LEU A 378 -25.05 -8.96 -6.77
CA LEU A 378 -24.95 -10.42 -6.65
C LEU A 378 -26.19 -11.03 -6.00
N ALA A 379 -26.74 -10.40 -4.96
CA ALA A 379 -27.98 -10.83 -4.33
C ALA A 379 -29.15 -10.84 -5.32
N ALA A 380 -29.22 -9.83 -6.21
CA ALA A 380 -30.20 -9.78 -7.30
C ALA A 380 -30.04 -10.94 -8.31
N GLN A 381 -28.83 -11.50 -8.43
CA GLN A 381 -28.54 -12.69 -9.24
C GLN A 381 -28.72 -14.00 -8.45
N GLY A 382 -29.29 -13.96 -7.24
CA GLY A 382 -29.44 -15.13 -6.35
C GLY A 382 -28.10 -15.67 -5.83
N ARG A 383 -27.02 -14.90 -5.96
CA ARG A 383 -25.68 -15.25 -5.48
C ARG A 383 -25.34 -14.40 -4.27
N GLN A 384 -24.53 -14.92 -3.35
CA GLN A 384 -24.02 -14.15 -2.24
C GLN A 384 -22.51 -13.98 -2.40
N LEU A 385 -22.00 -12.80 -2.07
CA LEU A 385 -20.56 -12.64 -1.86
C LEU A 385 -20.17 -13.57 -0.70
N LYS A 386 -19.15 -14.39 -0.94
CA LYS A 386 -18.64 -15.30 0.08
C LYS A 386 -17.97 -14.46 1.17
N GLU A 387 -18.72 -14.18 2.24
CA GLU A 387 -18.14 -13.48 3.38
C GLU A 387 -17.06 -14.34 4.03
N PRO A 388 -15.94 -13.74 4.45
CA PRO A 388 -14.95 -14.47 5.22
C PRO A 388 -15.60 -14.91 6.55
N GLY A 389 -15.52 -16.20 6.85
CA GLY A 389 -15.93 -16.74 8.15
C GLY A 389 -15.13 -16.13 9.31
N LEU A 390 -15.52 -16.39 10.56
CA LEU A 390 -14.91 -15.78 11.76
C LEU A 390 -13.37 -15.87 11.76
N LEU A 391 -12.81 -17.04 11.47
CA LEU A 391 -11.35 -17.23 11.37
C LEU A 391 -10.73 -16.42 10.21
N GLY A 392 -11.44 -16.28 9.09
CA GLY A 392 -11.02 -15.45 7.97
C GLY A 392 -10.98 -13.96 8.33
N ARG A 393 -11.93 -13.49 9.15
CA ARG A 393 -11.92 -12.11 9.68
C ARG A 393 -10.73 -11.86 10.61
N LEU A 394 -10.36 -12.84 11.44
CA LEU A 394 -9.16 -12.72 12.30
C LEU A 394 -7.86 -12.59 11.50
N LEU A 395 -7.80 -13.23 10.33
CA LEU A 395 -6.67 -13.18 9.41
C LEU A 395 -6.64 -11.91 8.54
N SER A 396 -7.70 -11.09 8.55
CA SER A 396 -7.72 -9.82 7.83
C SER A 396 -6.68 -8.85 8.40
N SER A 397 -5.75 -8.41 7.55
CA SER A 397 -4.76 -7.38 7.89
C SER A 397 -5.34 -5.97 7.87
N HIS A 398 -6.51 -5.76 7.25
CA HIS A 398 -7.18 -4.47 7.22
C HIS A 398 -8.35 -4.46 8.21
N PRO A 399 -8.50 -3.38 9.01
CA PRO A 399 -9.66 -3.21 9.86
C PRO A 399 -10.89 -2.89 9.01
N ASP A 400 -12.08 -3.15 9.56
CA ASP A 400 -13.32 -2.81 8.89
C ASP A 400 -13.38 -1.31 8.58
N ARG A 401 -13.90 -0.94 7.41
CA ARG A 401 -13.94 0.47 6.97
C ARG A 401 -14.68 1.38 7.95
N SER A 402 -15.71 0.87 8.63
CA SER A 402 -16.42 1.60 9.71
C SER A 402 -15.51 1.91 10.90
N THR A 403 -14.60 1.00 11.25
CA THR A 403 -13.61 1.20 12.30
C THR A 403 -12.63 2.31 11.91
N ARG A 404 -12.17 2.32 10.65
CA ARG A 404 -11.30 3.37 10.11
C ARG A 404 -11.98 4.74 10.12
N ILE A 405 -13.23 4.83 9.63
CA ILE A 405 -14.03 6.06 9.66
C ILE A 405 -14.22 6.57 11.09
N THR A 406 -14.52 5.66 12.04
CA THR A 406 -14.66 6.01 13.46
C THR A 406 -13.34 6.56 14.03
N ALA A 407 -12.20 5.97 13.64
CA ALA A 407 -10.89 6.44 14.06
C ALA A 407 -10.52 7.82 13.49
N LEU A 408 -11.08 8.19 12.33
CA LEU A 408 -10.90 9.52 11.72
C LEU A 408 -11.81 10.59 12.33
N GLN A 409 -12.89 10.21 13.01
CA GLN A 409 -13.91 11.12 13.54
C GLN A 409 -13.35 12.26 14.43
N PRO A 410 -12.36 12.04 15.32
CA PRO A 410 -11.77 13.12 16.11
C PRO A 410 -11.13 14.21 15.23
N TYR A 411 -10.56 13.84 14.09
CA TYR A 411 -9.89 14.76 13.16
C TYR A 411 -10.87 15.53 12.27
N LEU A 412 -12.06 14.97 12.02
CA LEU A 412 -13.13 15.66 11.30
C LEU A 412 -13.70 16.84 12.10
N GLY A 413 -13.64 16.78 13.43
CA GLY A 413 -14.10 17.86 14.32
C GLY A 413 -13.07 18.97 14.56
N LEU A 414 -11.81 18.75 14.21
CA LEU A 414 -10.68 19.68 14.47
C LEU A 414 -10.50 20.73 13.37
N HIS A 415 -11.30 20.68 12.30
CA HIS A 415 -11.34 21.69 11.24
C HIS A 415 -12.75 22.29 11.15
N ARG A 416 -13.05 23.23 12.05
CA ARG A 416 -14.10 24.23 11.86
C ARG A 416 -13.47 25.60 11.68
#